data_AF-A0AAW8DDJ6-F1
#
_entry.id   AF-A0AAW8DDJ6-F1
#
_cell.length_a   1.000
_cell.length_b   1.000
_cell.length_c   1.000
_cell.angle_alpha   90.00
_cell.angle_beta   90.00
_cell.angle_gamma   90.00
#
_symmetry.space_group_name_H-M   'P 1'
#
loop_
_entity.id
_entity.type
_entity.pdbx_description
1 polymer ?
#
loop_
_entity_poly.entity_id
_entity_poly.type
_entity_poly.pdbx_seq_one_letter_code
_entity_poly.pdbx_strand_id
1 'polypeptide(L)'
;MQQLSEDEFDSRFTVVPDPVTGDTIRSSDQGLDRDSRNLWTIVEGDDGNNLYAVSGWHYVNRIGYILTEEAWEEESEAVWCEFGEAEDEASPDNA
;
A
#
# COMPACT_ATOMS: atom_id res chain seq x y z
N MET A 1 0.60 -6.60 -15.36
CA MET A 1 0.85 -6.05 -14.03
C MET A 1 1.83 -4.89 -14.19
N GLN A 2 1.36 -3.64 -14.06
CA GLN A 2 2.23 -2.46 -14.06
C GLN A 2 2.89 -2.30 -12.68
N GLN A 3 4.07 -1.68 -12.61
CA GLN A 3 4.72 -1.30 -11.34
C GLN A 3 4.77 0.23 -11.25
N LEU A 4 4.38 0.76 -10.09
CA LEU A 4 4.31 2.17 -9.76
C LEU A 4 5.17 2.44 -8.52
N SER A 5 5.83 3.59 -8.50
CA SER A 5 6.47 4.09 -7.28
C SER A 5 5.43 4.67 -6.31
N GLU A 6 5.79 4.86 -5.04
CA GLU A 6 4.95 5.52 -4.02
C GLU A 6 4.43 6.87 -4.52
N ASP A 7 5.33 7.70 -5.07
CA ASP A 7 5.02 9.02 -5.61
C ASP A 7 4.03 8.96 -6.80
N GLU A 8 4.19 7.97 -7.68
CA GLU A 8 3.26 7.78 -8.80
C GLU A 8 1.89 7.32 -8.33
N PHE A 9 1.85 6.49 -7.30
CA PHE A 9 0.61 6.03 -6.72
C PHE A 9 -0.14 7.17 -6.03
N ASP A 10 0.52 7.93 -5.15
CA ASP A 10 -0.09 9.06 -4.44
C ASP A 10 -0.56 10.15 -5.42
N SER A 11 0.19 10.38 -6.51
CA SER A 11 -0.21 11.34 -7.54
C SER A 11 -1.38 10.86 -8.42
N ARG A 12 -1.63 9.56 -8.53
CA ARG A 12 -2.69 9.00 -9.40
C ARG A 12 -3.90 8.47 -8.66
N PHE A 13 -3.76 8.17 -7.38
CA PHE A 13 -4.79 7.49 -6.60
C PHE A 13 -4.89 8.11 -5.21
N THR A 14 -6.03 8.76 -4.96
CA THR A 14 -6.32 9.29 -3.63
C THR A 14 -6.88 8.21 -2.71
N VAL A 15 -6.18 7.89 -1.62
CA VAL A 15 -6.62 6.88 -0.65
C VAL A 15 -7.70 7.43 0.27
N VAL A 16 -8.81 6.70 0.36
CA VAL A 16 -9.97 7.04 1.18
C VAL A 16 -9.86 6.36 2.55
N PRO A 17 -9.64 7.13 3.64
CA PRO A 17 -9.64 6.56 4.98
C PRO A 17 -11.02 6.02 5.36
N ASP A 18 -11.04 5.05 6.27
CA ASP A 18 -12.29 4.51 6.80
C ASP A 18 -13.06 5.60 7.58
N PRO A 19 -14.35 5.82 7.28
CA PRO A 19 -15.13 6.87 7.94
C PRO A 19 -15.45 6.55 9.41
N VAL A 20 -15.26 5.32 9.86
CA VAL A 20 -15.53 4.86 11.23
C VAL A 20 -14.26 4.87 12.07
N THR A 21 -13.18 4.26 11.58
CA THR A 21 -11.91 4.15 12.35
C THR A 21 -10.94 5.29 12.05
N GLY A 22 -11.00 5.89 10.86
CA GLY A 22 -10.04 6.89 10.38
C GLY A 22 -8.76 6.28 9.80
N ASP A 23 -8.61 4.95 9.82
CA ASP A 23 -7.47 4.25 9.24
C ASP A 23 -7.59 4.14 7.72
N THR A 24 -6.48 4.33 7.01
CA THR A 24 -6.40 4.06 5.56
C THR A 24 -6.40 2.57 5.26
N ILE A 25 -5.69 1.78 6.06
CA ILE A 25 -5.61 0.33 5.90
C ILE A 25 -6.74 -0.35 6.68
N ARG A 26 -7.64 -0.98 5.94
CA ARG A 26 -8.76 -1.74 6.48
C ARG A 26 -8.33 -3.19 6.70
N SER A 27 -8.18 -3.57 7.97
CA SER A 27 -7.87 -4.96 8.35
C SER A 27 -9.04 -5.91 8.10
N SER A 28 -10.27 -5.39 8.13
CA SER A 28 -11.49 -6.15 7.91
C SER A 28 -11.99 -5.99 6.48
N ASP A 29 -12.45 -7.09 5.90
CA ASP A 29 -12.98 -7.14 4.55
C ASP A 29 -14.51 -6.94 4.49
N GLN A 30 -15.14 -6.72 5.65
CA GLN A 30 -16.58 -6.49 5.78
C GLN A 30 -17.01 -5.20 5.06
N GLY A 31 -17.91 -5.34 4.08
CA GLY A 31 -18.46 -4.21 3.32
C GLY A 31 -17.56 -3.74 2.18
N LEU A 32 -16.44 -4.42 1.92
CA LEU A 32 -15.63 -4.19 0.74
C LEU A 32 -16.16 -4.98 -0.45
N ASP A 33 -16.18 -4.34 -1.60
CA ASP A 33 -16.58 -4.97 -2.85
C ASP A 33 -15.35 -5.57 -3.54
N ARG A 34 -15.36 -6.88 -3.72
CA ARG A 34 -14.22 -7.68 -4.21
C ARG A 34 -13.91 -7.45 -5.68
N ASP A 35 -14.92 -7.04 -6.44
CA ASP A 35 -14.83 -6.75 -7.87
C ASP A 35 -14.62 -5.25 -8.14
N SER A 36 -14.59 -4.43 -7.08
CA SER A 36 -14.38 -3.00 -7.21
C SER A 36 -12.95 -2.71 -7.60
N ARG A 37 -12.81 -1.97 -8.69
CA ARG A 37 -11.54 -1.44 -9.17
C ARG A 37 -10.99 -0.30 -8.31
N ASN A 38 -11.70 0.07 -7.25
CA ASN A 38 -11.20 1.00 -6.25
C ASN A 38 -10.46 0.29 -5.12
N LEU A 39 -10.48 -1.04 -5.10
CA LEU A 39 -9.86 -1.83 -4.05
C LEU A 39 -8.44 -2.23 -4.41
N TRP A 40 -7.56 -2.03 -3.45
CA TRP A 40 -6.18 -2.50 -3.49
C TRP A 40 -5.88 -3.29 -2.24
N THR A 41 -5.06 -4.31 -2.40
CA THR A 41 -4.58 -5.16 -1.33
C THR A 41 -3.17 -4.76 -0.94
N ILE A 42 -2.96 -4.45 0.34
CA ILE A 42 -1.62 -4.23 0.88
C ILE A 42 -1.00 -5.57 1.20
N VAL A 43 0.14 -5.84 0.58
CA VAL A 43 0.95 -7.03 0.82
C VAL A 43 2.32 -6.66 1.37
N GLU A 44 2.84 -7.52 2.22
CA GLU A 44 4.22 -7.43 2.71
C GLU A 44 5.16 -8.12 1.72
N GLY A 45 6.25 -7.45 1.35
CA GLY A 45 7.30 -8.00 0.51
C GLY A 45 8.10 -9.10 1.22
N ASP A 46 8.86 -9.88 0.45
CA ASP A 46 9.58 -11.08 0.92
C ASP A 46 10.60 -10.78 2.05
N ASP A 47 11.20 -9.58 2.02
CA ASP A 47 12.19 -9.13 3.02
C ASP A 47 11.55 -8.48 4.26
N GLY A 48 10.22 -8.36 4.34
CA GLY A 48 9.50 -7.77 5.49
C GLY A 48 9.71 -6.25 5.67
N ASN A 49 10.60 -5.64 4.89
CA ASN A 49 10.93 -4.23 4.97
C ASN A 49 10.09 -3.33 4.06
N ASN A 50 9.38 -3.88 3.08
CA ASN A 50 8.62 -3.06 2.12
C ASN A 50 7.16 -3.52 2.05
N LEU A 51 6.26 -2.54 1.94
CA LEU A 51 4.85 -2.77 1.71
C LEU A 51 4.51 -2.40 0.27
N TYR A 52 3.69 -3.23 -0.37
CA TYR A 52 3.23 -3.04 -1.73
C TYR A 52 1.70 -3.00 -1.77
N ALA A 53 1.13 -2.05 -2.52
CA ALA A 53 -0.29 -1.99 -2.83
C ALA A 53 -0.54 -2.66 -4.18
N VAL A 54 -1.23 -3.81 -4.17
CA VAL A 54 -1.55 -4.57 -5.38
C VAL A 54 -3.02 -4.38 -5.72
N SER A 55 -3.32 -3.99 -6.95
CA SER A 55 -4.69 -3.82 -7.43
C SER A 55 -5.49 -5.12 -7.33
N GLY A 56 -6.74 -5.02 -6.90
CA GLY A 56 -7.64 -6.17 -6.76
C GLY A 56 -7.48 -6.90 -5.43
N TRP A 57 -8.15 -8.05 -5.32
CA TRP A 57 -8.28 -8.77 -4.06
C TRP A 57 -7.32 -9.95 -3.95
N HIS A 58 -6.35 -9.85 -3.03
CA HIS A 58 -5.39 -10.91 -2.75
C HIS A 58 -5.59 -11.51 -1.35
N TYR A 59 -5.43 -12.83 -1.25
CA TYR A 59 -5.57 -13.57 0.02
C TYR A 59 -4.24 -13.92 0.67
N VAL A 60 -3.13 -13.82 -0.06
CA VAL A 60 -1.79 -14.25 0.39
C VAL A 60 -0.97 -13.03 0.78
N ASN A 61 -0.17 -13.16 1.85
CA ASN A 61 0.69 -12.09 2.39
C ASN A 61 0.00 -10.74 2.58
N ARG A 62 -1.31 -10.77 2.86
CA ARG A 62 -2.15 -9.58 2.99
C ARG A 62 -2.11 -9.01 4.40
N ILE A 63 -1.64 -7.78 4.50
CA ILE A 63 -1.73 -6.93 5.69
C ILE A 63 -3.15 -6.35 5.84
N GLY A 64 -3.71 -5.83 4.75
CA GLY A 64 -5.07 -5.27 4.73
C GLY A 64 -5.49 -4.80 3.34
N TYR A 65 -6.57 -4.03 3.29
CA TYR A 65 -7.10 -3.45 2.05
C TYR A 65 -7.15 -1.93 2.16
N ILE A 66 -6.90 -1.24 1.06
CA ILE A 66 -7.14 0.20 0.93
C ILE A 66 -8.17 0.45 -0.16
N LEU A 67 -8.89 1.57 -0.04
CA LEU A 67 -9.79 2.05 -1.07
C LEU A 67 -9.26 3.34 -1.66
N THR A 68 -9.32 3.46 -2.97
CA THR A 68 -8.96 4.68 -3.70
C THR A 68 -10.21 5.33 -4.28
N GLU A 69 -10.25 6.67 -4.35
CA GLU A 69 -11.37 7.37 -5.03
C GLU A 69 -11.44 7.00 -6.51
N GLU A 70 -10.27 6.80 -7.11
CA GLU A 70 -10.09 6.47 -8.51
C GLU A 70 -9.99 4.96 -8.71
N ALA A 71 -10.67 4.45 -9.73
CA ALA A 71 -10.62 3.05 -10.10
C ALA A 71 -9.37 2.76 -10.95
N TRP A 72 -8.60 1.73 -10.61
CA TRP A 72 -7.52 1.26 -11.45
C TRP A 72 -8.05 0.67 -12.77
N GLU A 73 -7.35 0.94 -13.86
CA GLU A 73 -7.75 0.45 -15.19
C GLU A 73 -7.21 -0.95 -15.46
N GLU A 74 -5.99 -1.20 -15.02
CA GLU A 74 -5.23 -2.42 -15.27
C GLU A 74 -4.59 -2.91 -13.97
N GLU A 75 -4.34 -4.23 -13.89
CA GLU A 75 -3.68 -4.81 -12.75
C GLU A 75 -2.29 -4.16 -12.57
N SER A 76 -2.08 -3.53 -11.42
CA SER A 76 -0.92 -2.71 -11.10
C SER A 76 -0.48 -2.95 -9.66
N GLU A 77 0.80 -2.79 -9.40
CA GLU A 77 1.44 -2.91 -8.10
C GLU A 77 2.17 -1.61 -7.81
N ALA A 78 1.99 -1.05 -6.63
CA ALA A 78 2.65 0.17 -6.20
C ALA A 78 3.45 -0.03 -4.93
N VAL A 79 4.56 0.68 -4.77
CA VAL A 79 5.23 0.77 -3.47
C VAL A 79 4.35 1.58 -2.53
N TRP A 80 3.92 0.97 -1.43
CA TRP A 80 3.08 1.62 -0.41
C TRP A 80 3.91 2.23 0.72
N CYS A 81 4.99 1.55 1.10
CA CYS A 81 5.93 2.07 2.08
C CYS A 81 7.28 1.40 1.84
N GLU A 82 8.28 2.20 1.51
CA GLU A 82 9.67 1.77 1.47
C GLU A 82 10.32 2.11 2.82
N PHE A 83 10.56 1.11 3.66
CA PHE A 83 11.45 1.33 4.80
C PHE A 83 12.87 1.24 4.26
N GLY A 84 13.38 2.36 3.75
CA GLY A 84 14.79 2.50 3.41
C GLY A 84 15.60 2.04 4.61
N GLU A 85 16.60 1.18 4.35
CA GLU A 85 17.65 0.87 5.33
C GLU A 85 18.05 2.20 5.95
N ALA A 86 17.73 2.39 7.23
CA ALA A 86 18.14 3.58 7.95
C ALA A 86 19.65 3.68 7.71
N GLU A 87 20.07 4.65 6.88
CA GLU A 87 21.47 4.94 6.71
C GLU A 87 21.93 5.27 8.12
N ASP A 88 22.64 4.32 8.72
CA ASP A 88 23.26 4.42 10.03
C ASP A 88 24.13 5.66 9.92
N GLU A 89 23.58 6.80 10.35
CA GLU A 89 24.29 8.06 10.46
C GLU A 89 25.27 7.86 11.60
N ALA A 90 26.35 7.15 11.26
CA ALA A 90 27.57 7.04 12.00
C ALA A 90 28.02 8.46 12.26
N SER A 91 27.54 9.04 13.36
CA SER A 91 28.10 10.24 13.93
C SER A 91 29.55 9.89 14.22
N PRO A 92 30.55 10.48 13.53
CA PRO A 92 31.90 10.41 14.05
C PRO A 92 31.92 11.26 15.31
N ASP A 93 31.59 10.64 16.45
CA ASP A 93 31.78 11.24 17.76
C ASP A 93 33.28 11.50 17.94
N ASN A 94 33.60 12.76 18.19
CA ASN A 94 34.93 13.29 18.38
C ASN A 94 35.70 12.54 19.48
N ALA A 95 36.95 12.17 19.21
CA ALA A 95 37.96 11.92 20.24
C ALA A 95 39.31 12.54 19.84
#